data_AF-A0A833LLZ6-F1
#
_entry.id   AF-A0A833LLZ6-F1
#
_cell.length_a   1.000
_cell.length_b   1.000
_cell.length_c   1.000
_cell.angle_alpha   90.00
_cell.angle_beta   90.00
_cell.angle_gamma   90.00
#
_symmetry.space_group_name_H-M   'P 1'
#
loop_
_entity.id
_entity.type
_entity.pdbx_description
1 polymer ?
#
loop_
_entity_poly.entity_id
_entity_poly.type
_entity_poly.pdbx_seq_one_letter_code
_entity_poly.pdbx_strand_id
1 'polypeptide(L)'
;MKPFGSNRLTSCLDGSLNEGLLWVWAERVPVHNIYREKNAFETLQDWECEQINIPPVPEGVRRTAQYLTEERLRSKNAWMKPKDAREYHISKGMEESEAVRQWLTLVRAAMELPATELLLRLRRGEIDATCKRLPDGVEIIDFVEDQTSFSGGDLDNLVDSAIPSDFWTMPGIDWLSNAVTAHGSTYCDVSMSVEVLMRLFPVEREPVVGAEFVGNYVVIKEPAEGSIRPLPRKASGRPPMFAWDAFHVEVADLIKNERMPRKKEAAIQHMISWFASTQAGQVPSRSAVSEKLTPYYRRFFSTKNENSIEPQ
;
A
#
# COMPACT_ATOMS: atom_id res chain seq x y z
N MET A 1 -43.25 0.79 18.32
CA MET A 1 -41.90 0.65 18.90
C MET A 1 -41.07 -0.21 17.97
N LYS A 2 -40.19 0.41 17.17
CA LYS A 2 -39.18 -0.31 16.38
C LYS A 2 -37.89 -0.30 17.22
N PRO A 3 -37.16 -1.42 17.36
CA PRO A 3 -35.89 -1.40 18.05
C PRO A 3 -34.89 -0.56 17.26
N PHE A 4 -34.26 0.38 17.96
CA PHE A 4 -33.18 1.20 17.44
C PHE A 4 -32.05 0.30 16.96
N GLY A 5 -31.65 0.49 15.70
CA GLY A 5 -30.44 -0.09 15.14
C GLY A 5 -29.24 0.32 15.98
N SER A 6 -28.51 -0.68 16.44
CA SER A 6 -27.22 -0.51 17.08
C SER A 6 -26.23 0.02 16.05
N ASN A 7 -26.04 1.34 16.01
CA ASN A 7 -24.93 1.96 15.31
C ASN A 7 -23.64 1.58 16.06
N ARG A 8 -22.98 0.51 15.63
CA ARG A 8 -21.57 0.25 15.98
C ARG A 8 -20.70 1.31 15.30
N LEU A 9 -20.54 2.46 15.95
CA LEU A 9 -19.48 3.43 15.69
C LEU A 9 -18.37 3.25 16.73
N THR A 10 -17.91 2.01 16.90
CA THR A 10 -16.58 1.73 17.43
C THR A 10 -15.77 1.30 16.22
N SER A 11 -15.03 2.23 15.61
CA SER A 11 -14.05 1.92 14.58
C SER A 11 -12.92 1.13 15.25
N CYS A 12 -13.16 -0.15 15.48
CA CYS A 12 -12.08 -1.09 15.75
C CYS A 12 -11.15 -1.02 14.55
N LEU A 13 -9.86 -0.80 14.81
CA LEU A 13 -8.85 -0.89 13.79
C LEU A 13 -8.79 -2.37 13.41
N ASP A 14 -9.31 -2.71 12.24
CA ASP A 14 -9.20 -4.05 11.68
C ASP A 14 -7.93 -4.11 10.85
N GLY A 15 -7.15 -5.17 11.05
CA GLY A 15 -5.91 -5.43 10.34
C GLY A 15 -6.10 -6.60 9.38
N SER A 16 -5.38 -6.59 8.26
CA SER A 16 -5.40 -7.68 7.28
C SER A 16 -4.75 -8.96 7.81
N LEU A 17 -4.99 -10.12 7.16
CA LEU A 17 -4.30 -11.38 7.48
C LEU A 17 -2.77 -11.24 7.38
N ASN A 18 -2.30 -10.46 6.43
CA ASN A 18 -0.88 -10.23 6.19
C ASN A 18 -0.28 -9.35 7.30
N GLU A 19 -1.01 -8.35 7.76
CA GLU A 19 -0.64 -7.55 8.94
C GLU A 19 -0.67 -8.41 10.20
N GLY A 20 -1.67 -9.26 10.38
CA GLY A 20 -1.73 -10.25 11.46
C GLY A 20 -0.50 -11.15 11.47
N LEU A 21 -0.07 -11.62 10.32
CA LEU A 21 1.17 -12.38 10.19
C LEU A 21 2.39 -11.54 10.57
N LEU A 22 2.49 -10.29 10.09
CA LEU A 22 3.55 -9.37 10.50
C LEU A 22 3.54 -9.12 12.00
N TRP A 23 2.38 -9.08 12.67
CA TRP A 23 2.29 -8.92 14.12
C TRP A 23 2.94 -10.09 14.86
N VAL A 24 2.63 -11.33 14.47
CA VAL A 24 3.28 -12.53 15.03
C VAL A 24 4.77 -12.55 14.67
N TRP A 25 5.11 -12.07 13.48
CA TRP A 25 6.48 -12.03 13.02
C TRP A 25 7.31 -10.93 13.72
N ALA A 26 6.68 -9.83 14.12
CA ALA A 26 7.33 -8.66 14.72
C ALA A 26 7.89 -8.92 16.12
N GLU A 27 7.45 -9.97 16.81
CA GLU A 27 8.14 -10.44 18.02
C GLU A 27 9.60 -10.84 17.74
N ARG A 28 9.92 -11.15 16.47
CA ARG A 28 11.25 -11.57 16.03
C ARG A 28 11.99 -10.48 15.26
N VAL A 29 11.30 -9.41 14.88
CA VAL A 29 11.82 -8.33 14.02
C VAL A 29 11.15 -7.03 14.43
N PRO A 30 11.89 -5.97 14.79
CA PRO A 30 11.29 -4.68 15.03
C PRO A 30 10.72 -4.09 13.72
N VAL A 31 9.48 -4.46 13.37
CA VAL A 31 8.77 -3.91 12.21
C VAL A 31 8.34 -2.48 12.56
N HIS A 32 8.97 -1.50 11.93
CA HIS A 32 8.62 -0.10 12.13
C HIS A 32 7.41 0.22 11.24
N ASN A 33 6.24 0.44 11.86
CA ASN A 33 4.93 0.67 11.22
C ASN A 33 4.26 -0.57 10.61
N ILE A 34 3.45 -1.24 11.44
CA ILE A 34 2.64 -2.41 11.02
C ILE A 34 1.31 -1.98 10.37
N TYR A 35 0.87 -0.74 10.56
CA TYR A 35 -0.30 -0.21 9.84
C TYR A 35 0.09 0.10 8.40
N ARG A 36 -0.36 -0.73 7.46
CA ARG A 36 -0.07 -0.57 6.04
C ARG A 36 -1.36 -0.80 5.25
N GLU A 37 -1.83 0.26 4.57
CA GLU A 37 -3.05 0.22 3.74
C GLU A 37 -2.96 -0.74 2.53
N LYS A 38 -1.81 -1.38 2.31
CA LYS A 38 -1.51 -2.28 1.19
C LYS A 38 -0.91 -3.58 1.70
N ASN A 39 -0.79 -4.55 0.80
CA ASN A 39 -0.09 -5.81 1.06
C ASN A 39 1.22 -5.56 1.84
N ALA A 40 1.25 -6.07 3.07
CA ALA A 40 2.35 -5.92 4.02
C ALA A 40 3.73 -6.28 3.42
N PHE A 41 3.77 -7.19 2.45
CA PHE A 41 4.98 -7.59 1.75
C PHE A 41 5.49 -6.54 0.76
N GLU A 42 4.63 -5.76 0.10
CA GLU A 42 5.04 -4.74 -0.89
C GLU A 42 5.86 -3.60 -0.26
N THR A 43 5.66 -3.43 1.03
CA THR A 43 6.11 -2.31 1.83
C THR A 43 7.30 -2.66 2.72
N LEU A 44 7.68 -3.96 2.77
CA LEU A 44 8.87 -4.41 3.49
C LEU A 44 10.10 -3.67 2.95
N GLN A 45 10.86 -3.08 3.85
CA GLN A 45 12.12 -2.42 3.53
C GLN A 45 13.26 -3.44 3.45
N ASP A 46 14.30 -3.13 2.68
CA ASP A 46 15.45 -4.03 2.50
C ASP A 46 16.14 -4.39 3.83
N TRP A 47 16.21 -3.44 4.77
CA TRP A 47 16.78 -3.69 6.10
C TRP A 47 15.89 -4.59 6.98
N GLU A 48 14.56 -4.53 6.81
CA GLU A 48 13.64 -5.46 7.46
C GLU A 48 13.87 -6.87 6.93
N CYS A 49 14.08 -6.99 5.61
CA CYS A 49 14.40 -8.24 4.93
C CYS A 49 15.75 -8.83 5.37
N GLU A 50 16.77 -7.98 5.52
CA GLU A 50 18.11 -8.39 5.96
C GLU A 50 18.08 -8.98 7.38
N GLN A 51 17.33 -8.36 8.30
CA GLN A 51 17.22 -8.85 9.69
C GLN A 51 16.61 -10.25 9.80
N ILE A 52 15.70 -10.60 8.90
CA ILE A 52 15.08 -11.93 8.80
C ILE A 52 15.78 -12.87 7.83
N ASN A 53 16.93 -12.46 7.30
CA ASN A 53 17.70 -13.26 6.36
C ASN A 53 16.87 -13.67 5.12
N ILE A 54 16.01 -12.78 4.63
CA ILE A 54 15.34 -12.92 3.32
C ILE A 54 15.90 -11.90 2.33
N PRO A 55 15.92 -12.23 1.02
CA PRO A 55 16.30 -11.25 0.00
C PRO A 55 15.30 -10.08 -0.06
N PRO A 56 15.72 -8.92 -0.59
CA PRO A 56 14.84 -7.77 -0.76
C PRO A 56 13.64 -8.11 -1.65
N VAL A 57 12.51 -7.43 -1.39
CA VAL A 57 11.25 -7.66 -2.12
C VAL A 57 11.46 -7.37 -3.61
N PRO A 58 11.23 -8.35 -4.51
CA PRO A 58 11.37 -8.10 -5.93
C PRO A 58 10.24 -7.19 -6.43
N GLU A 59 10.55 -6.37 -7.42
CA GLU A 59 9.61 -5.39 -7.99
C GLU A 59 8.32 -6.04 -8.53
N GLY A 60 8.40 -7.32 -8.94
CA GLY A 60 7.25 -8.11 -9.35
C GLY A 60 6.17 -8.29 -8.28
N VAL A 61 6.53 -8.32 -6.98
CA VAL A 61 5.54 -8.40 -5.88
C VAL A 61 4.65 -7.15 -5.90
N ARG A 62 5.27 -5.97 -6.06
CA ARG A 62 4.58 -4.67 -6.11
C ARG A 62 3.69 -4.50 -7.34
N ARG A 63 3.91 -5.31 -8.37
CA ARG A 63 3.14 -5.32 -9.62
C ARG A 63 2.22 -6.54 -9.73
N THR A 64 1.98 -7.24 -8.62
CA THR A 64 1.13 -8.44 -8.55
C THR A 64 1.54 -9.55 -9.55
N ALA A 65 2.81 -9.60 -9.96
CA ALA A 65 3.30 -10.49 -11.02
C ALA A 65 3.29 -11.98 -10.64
N GLN A 66 3.21 -12.27 -9.34
CA GLN A 66 3.17 -13.65 -8.82
C GLN A 66 1.92 -14.43 -9.20
N TYR A 67 0.85 -13.73 -9.57
CA TYR A 67 -0.40 -14.36 -9.99
C TYR A 67 -0.45 -14.57 -11.50
N LEU A 68 0.24 -13.73 -12.27
CA LEU A 68 0.14 -13.70 -13.72
C LEU A 68 0.62 -15.00 -14.36
N THR A 69 -0.29 -15.69 -15.06
CA THR A 69 0.07 -16.78 -15.96
C THR A 69 0.61 -16.23 -17.29
N GLU A 70 1.36 -17.05 -18.02
CA GLU A 70 1.84 -16.68 -19.35
C GLU A 70 0.69 -16.29 -20.29
N GLU A 71 -0.42 -17.01 -20.22
CA GLU A 71 -1.63 -16.72 -20.98
C GLU A 71 -2.25 -15.37 -20.59
N ARG A 72 -2.32 -15.04 -19.30
CA ARG A 72 -2.82 -13.75 -18.82
C ARG A 72 -1.92 -12.59 -19.25
N LEU A 73 -0.60 -12.74 -19.15
CA LEU A 73 0.38 -11.78 -19.68
C LEU A 73 0.21 -11.56 -21.19
N ARG A 74 -0.15 -12.62 -21.93
CA ARG A 74 -0.40 -12.57 -23.37
C ARG A 74 -1.75 -11.97 -23.76
N SER A 75 -2.75 -12.01 -22.86
CA SER A 75 -4.12 -11.56 -23.11
C SER A 75 -4.34 -10.06 -22.82
N LYS A 76 -3.65 -9.51 -21.82
CA LYS A 76 -3.88 -8.16 -21.29
C LYS A 76 -3.43 -7.09 -22.29
N ASN A 77 -4.38 -6.47 -23.02
CA ASN A 77 -4.17 -5.40 -24.01
C ASN A 77 -3.05 -5.65 -25.03
N ALA A 78 -2.70 -6.91 -25.26
CA ALA A 78 -1.56 -7.29 -26.08
C ALA A 78 -1.77 -7.00 -27.57
N TRP A 79 -3.01 -6.75 -27.98
CA TRP A 79 -3.44 -6.36 -29.31
C TRP A 79 -3.29 -4.85 -29.57
N MET A 80 -3.11 -4.02 -28.53
CA MET A 80 -2.89 -2.57 -28.67
C MET A 80 -1.43 -2.16 -28.74
N LYS A 81 -0.47 -3.07 -28.53
CA LYS A 81 0.97 -2.77 -28.54
C LYS A 81 1.65 -3.31 -29.81
N PRO A 82 2.69 -2.61 -30.33
CA PRO A 82 3.57 -3.17 -31.36
C PRO A 82 4.15 -4.52 -30.93
N LYS A 83 4.38 -5.43 -31.89
CA LYS A 83 4.84 -6.81 -31.63
C LYS A 83 6.08 -6.87 -30.73
N ASP A 84 7.07 -6.02 -31.00
CA ASP A 84 8.34 -6.01 -30.24
C ASP A 84 8.13 -5.56 -28.79
N ALA A 85 7.24 -4.58 -28.56
CA ALA A 85 6.89 -4.14 -27.21
C ALA A 85 6.12 -5.23 -26.45
N ARG A 86 5.27 -6.01 -27.14
CA ARG A 86 4.54 -7.13 -26.56
C ARG A 86 5.50 -8.23 -26.09
N GLU A 87 6.43 -8.65 -26.94
CA GLU A 87 7.41 -9.69 -26.61
C GLU A 87 8.30 -9.26 -25.44
N TYR A 88 8.75 -8.00 -25.42
CA TYR A 88 9.49 -7.44 -24.28
C TYR A 88 8.69 -7.50 -22.98
N HIS A 89 7.43 -7.06 -22.98
CA HIS A 89 6.60 -7.05 -21.77
C HIS A 89 6.28 -8.45 -21.25
N ILE A 90 6.02 -9.41 -22.14
CA ILE A 90 5.80 -10.81 -21.74
C ILE A 90 7.09 -11.37 -21.13
N SER A 91 8.22 -11.19 -21.80
CA SER A 91 9.51 -11.68 -21.31
C SER A 91 9.87 -11.06 -19.95
N LYS A 92 9.69 -9.74 -19.80
CA LYS A 92 9.92 -9.05 -18.53
C LYS A 92 8.96 -9.50 -17.44
N GLY A 93 7.67 -9.70 -17.77
CA GLY A 93 6.68 -10.21 -16.83
C GLY A 93 6.99 -11.63 -16.35
N MET A 94 7.49 -12.50 -17.23
CA MET A 94 7.93 -13.85 -16.87
C MET A 94 9.16 -13.82 -15.97
N GLU A 95 10.14 -12.96 -16.27
CA GLU A 95 11.32 -12.74 -15.42
C GLU A 95 10.91 -12.26 -14.01
N GLU A 96 9.98 -11.28 -13.94
CA GLU A 96 9.46 -10.77 -12.67
C GLU A 96 8.67 -11.86 -11.90
N SER A 97 7.82 -12.64 -12.57
CA SER A 97 7.07 -13.75 -11.96
C SER A 97 8.00 -14.84 -11.40
N GLU A 98 9.06 -15.19 -12.13
CA GLU A 98 10.08 -16.14 -11.68
C GLU A 98 10.82 -15.63 -10.43
N ALA A 99 11.26 -14.37 -10.46
CA ALA A 99 11.94 -13.75 -9.33
C ALA A 99 11.06 -13.75 -8.07
N VAL A 100 9.76 -13.46 -8.22
CA VAL A 100 8.82 -13.54 -7.09
C VAL A 100 8.67 -14.98 -6.60
N ARG A 101 8.56 -15.98 -7.49
CA ARG A 101 8.42 -17.39 -7.08
C ARG A 101 9.61 -17.88 -6.26
N GLN A 102 10.81 -17.50 -6.67
CA GLN A 102 12.04 -17.82 -5.94
C GLN A 102 12.06 -17.11 -4.58
N TRP A 103 11.75 -15.82 -4.56
CA TRP A 103 11.64 -15.04 -3.33
C TRP A 103 10.64 -15.66 -2.35
N LEU A 104 9.44 -16.02 -2.80
CA LEU A 104 8.40 -16.62 -1.97
C LEU A 104 8.80 -17.93 -1.33
N THR A 105 9.66 -18.71 -1.96
CA THR A 105 10.16 -19.95 -1.37
C THR A 105 10.99 -19.66 -0.10
N LEU A 106 11.82 -18.62 -0.15
CA LEU A 106 12.65 -18.19 0.98
C LEU A 106 11.80 -17.53 2.08
N VAL A 107 10.85 -16.70 1.68
CA VAL A 107 9.96 -16.02 2.63
C VAL A 107 9.03 -17.01 3.33
N ARG A 108 8.47 -17.99 2.62
CA ARG A 108 7.64 -19.04 3.23
C ARG A 108 8.40 -19.81 4.33
N ALA A 109 9.67 -20.12 4.11
CA ALA A 109 10.48 -20.76 5.14
C ALA A 109 10.68 -19.85 6.37
N ALA A 110 10.98 -18.56 6.16
CA ALA A 110 11.12 -17.60 7.27
C ALA A 110 9.81 -17.37 8.05
N MET A 111 8.66 -17.48 7.35
CA MET A 111 7.33 -17.25 7.92
C MET A 111 6.65 -18.52 8.44
N GLU A 112 7.22 -19.71 8.27
CA GLU A 112 6.54 -20.96 8.60
C GLU A 112 6.06 -21.01 10.05
N LEU A 113 6.94 -20.64 10.99
CA LEU A 113 6.64 -20.65 12.41
C LEU A 113 5.59 -19.58 12.82
N PRO A 114 5.72 -18.28 12.47
CA PRO A 114 4.68 -17.29 12.80
C PRO A 114 3.34 -17.59 12.08
N ALA A 115 3.37 -18.10 10.85
CA ALA A 115 2.17 -18.51 10.12
C ALA A 115 1.45 -19.67 10.82
N THR A 116 2.21 -20.65 11.30
CA THR A 116 1.67 -21.79 12.05
C THR A 116 1.04 -21.32 13.36
N GLU A 117 1.69 -20.41 14.07
CA GLU A 117 1.16 -19.89 15.32
C GLU A 117 -0.15 -19.12 15.11
N LEU A 118 -0.18 -18.19 14.15
CA LEU A 118 -1.39 -17.45 13.80
C LEU A 118 -2.53 -18.41 13.37
N LEU A 119 -2.22 -19.40 12.53
CA LEU A 119 -3.18 -20.43 12.11
C LEU A 119 -3.78 -21.17 13.31
N LEU A 120 -2.96 -21.58 14.27
CA LEU A 120 -3.45 -22.33 15.43
C LEU A 120 -4.44 -21.50 16.25
N ARG A 121 -4.21 -20.20 16.40
CA ARG A 121 -5.12 -19.28 17.10
C ARG A 121 -6.44 -19.10 16.35
N LEU A 122 -6.37 -18.91 15.03
CA LEU A 122 -7.55 -18.83 14.16
C LEU A 122 -8.39 -20.13 14.24
N ARG A 123 -7.73 -21.29 14.16
CA ARG A 123 -8.39 -22.61 14.25
C ARG A 123 -9.04 -22.89 15.60
N ARG A 124 -8.50 -22.32 16.68
CA ARG A 124 -9.07 -22.43 18.03
C ARG A 124 -10.21 -21.45 18.28
N GLY A 125 -10.47 -20.53 17.35
CA GLY A 125 -11.44 -19.45 17.54
C GLY A 125 -10.98 -18.41 18.57
N GLU A 126 -9.67 -18.28 18.79
CA GLU A 126 -9.11 -17.23 19.66
C GLU A 126 -9.08 -15.87 18.95
N ILE A 127 -9.10 -15.88 17.62
CA ILE A 127 -9.13 -14.70 16.74
C ILE A 127 -10.35 -14.82 15.84
N ASP A 128 -11.26 -13.86 15.97
CA ASP A 128 -12.37 -13.69 15.04
C ASP A 128 -11.86 -12.99 13.77
N ALA A 129 -12.19 -13.56 12.62
CA ALA A 129 -11.81 -13.02 11.32
C ALA A 129 -13.05 -12.81 10.46
N THR A 130 -13.10 -11.65 9.83
CA THR A 130 -14.12 -11.20 8.89
C THR A 130 -13.55 -11.15 7.49
N CYS A 131 -14.37 -11.40 6.48
CA CYS A 131 -13.91 -11.47 5.10
C CYS A 131 -15.05 -11.37 4.10
N LYS A 132 -14.70 -11.19 2.83
CA LYS A 132 -15.63 -11.26 1.71
C LYS A 132 -15.54 -12.64 1.08
N ARG A 133 -16.68 -13.34 0.98
CA ARG A 133 -16.76 -14.62 0.29
C ARG A 133 -16.87 -14.38 -1.22
N LEU A 134 -15.96 -14.96 -2.00
CA LEU A 134 -16.03 -14.90 -3.45
C LEU A 134 -17.10 -15.87 -3.99
N PRO A 135 -17.78 -15.53 -5.10
CA PRO A 135 -18.66 -16.45 -5.79
C PRO A 135 -17.91 -17.70 -6.28
N ASP A 136 -18.62 -18.82 -6.36
CA ASP A 136 -18.04 -20.08 -6.83
C ASP A 136 -17.50 -19.92 -8.27
N GLY A 137 -16.26 -20.37 -8.49
CA GLY A 137 -15.59 -20.32 -9.80
C GLY A 137 -14.82 -19.03 -10.10
N VAL A 138 -14.86 -18.02 -9.22
CA VAL A 138 -14.01 -16.82 -9.34
C VAL A 138 -12.63 -17.09 -8.74
N GLU A 139 -11.57 -16.92 -9.54
CA GLU A 139 -10.21 -17.06 -9.04
C GLU A 139 -9.75 -15.78 -8.32
N ILE A 140 -8.90 -15.93 -7.29
CA ILE A 140 -8.32 -14.81 -6.53
C ILE A 140 -7.64 -13.80 -7.45
N ILE A 141 -6.99 -14.29 -8.50
CA ILE A 141 -6.28 -13.45 -9.46
C ILE A 141 -7.23 -12.54 -10.26
N ASP A 142 -8.44 -13.00 -10.58
CA ASP A 142 -9.45 -12.17 -11.25
C ASP A 142 -9.91 -11.05 -10.32
N PHE A 143 -10.03 -11.36 -9.03
CA PHE A 143 -10.34 -10.38 -8.00
C PHE A 143 -9.21 -9.35 -7.78
N VAL A 144 -7.95 -9.79 -7.70
CA VAL A 144 -6.79 -8.92 -7.47
C VAL A 144 -6.52 -8.01 -8.67
N GLU A 145 -6.61 -8.55 -9.89
CA GLU A 145 -6.26 -7.81 -11.10
C GLU A 145 -7.36 -6.87 -11.62
N ASP A 146 -8.63 -7.19 -11.34
CA ASP A 146 -9.75 -6.53 -11.97
C ASP A 146 -10.83 -6.09 -10.97
N GLN A 147 -10.39 -5.44 -9.90
CA GLN A 147 -11.30 -4.74 -8.98
C GLN A 147 -12.26 -3.79 -9.73
N THR A 148 -11.85 -3.28 -10.90
CA THR A 148 -12.65 -2.40 -11.76
C THR A 148 -13.81 -3.09 -12.48
N SER A 149 -13.63 -4.26 -13.10
CA SER A 149 -14.73 -4.95 -13.79
C SER A 149 -15.83 -5.42 -12.85
N PHE A 150 -15.51 -5.60 -11.56
CA PHE A 150 -16.46 -5.93 -10.53
C PHE A 150 -16.97 -4.71 -9.72
N SER A 151 -16.35 -3.54 -9.88
CA SER A 151 -16.78 -2.26 -9.29
C SER A 151 -18.06 -1.68 -9.93
N GLY A 152 -18.60 -2.33 -10.98
CA GLY A 152 -19.87 -1.98 -11.62
C GLY A 152 -21.12 -2.29 -10.79
N GLY A 153 -20.99 -2.87 -9.60
CA GLY A 153 -22.09 -2.99 -8.65
C GLY A 153 -22.17 -4.29 -7.84
N ASP A 154 -21.32 -5.30 -8.07
CA ASP A 154 -21.43 -6.60 -7.37
C ASP A 154 -20.47 -6.74 -6.18
N LEU A 155 -19.31 -6.06 -6.18
CA LEU A 155 -18.33 -6.19 -5.09
C LEU A 155 -18.71 -5.46 -3.80
N ASP A 156 -19.33 -4.28 -3.89
CA ASP A 156 -19.82 -3.55 -2.73
C ASP A 156 -21.02 -4.26 -2.06
N ASN A 157 -21.61 -5.25 -2.74
CA ASN A 157 -22.66 -6.10 -2.19
C ASN A 157 -22.12 -7.36 -1.50
N LEU A 158 -20.80 -7.65 -1.58
CA LEU A 158 -20.24 -8.76 -0.83
C LEU A 158 -20.33 -8.44 0.67
N VAL A 159 -21.19 -9.18 1.34
CA VAL A 159 -21.42 -9.05 2.77
C VAL A 159 -20.24 -9.66 3.53
N ASP A 160 -19.71 -8.90 4.49
CA ASP A 160 -18.71 -9.41 5.40
C ASP A 160 -19.25 -10.63 6.15
N SER A 161 -18.50 -11.72 6.07
CA SER A 161 -18.84 -13.00 6.67
C SER A 161 -17.72 -13.43 7.61
N ALA A 162 -18.10 -14.05 8.72
CA ALA A 162 -17.14 -14.66 9.62
C ALA A 162 -16.60 -15.96 9.01
N ILE A 163 -15.29 -16.17 9.10
CA ILE A 163 -14.66 -17.43 8.65
C ILE A 163 -14.81 -18.48 9.75
N PRO A 164 -15.42 -19.64 9.47
CA PRO A 164 -15.50 -20.74 10.44
C PRO A 164 -14.11 -21.21 10.89
N SER A 165 -13.96 -21.55 12.17
CA SER A 165 -12.66 -21.95 12.73
C SER A 165 -12.09 -23.24 12.12
N ASP A 166 -12.94 -24.13 11.62
CA ASP A 166 -12.59 -25.37 10.94
C ASP A 166 -12.18 -25.16 9.47
N PHE A 167 -12.47 -24.00 8.88
CA PHE A 167 -12.12 -23.65 7.50
C PHE A 167 -10.61 -23.43 7.30
N TRP A 168 -9.92 -23.02 8.37
CA TRP A 168 -8.52 -22.63 8.30
C TRP A 168 -7.58 -23.82 8.09
N THR A 169 -6.85 -23.80 6.98
CA THR A 169 -5.82 -24.79 6.66
C THR A 169 -4.56 -24.08 6.17
N MET A 170 -3.38 -24.62 6.54
CA MET A 170 -2.12 -23.99 6.13
C MET A 170 -1.94 -23.90 4.61
N PRO A 171 -2.24 -24.96 3.82
CA PRO A 171 -2.14 -24.87 2.37
C PRO A 171 -3.20 -23.96 1.73
N GLY A 172 -4.31 -23.73 2.42
CA GLY A 172 -5.41 -22.90 1.93
C GLY A 172 -5.17 -21.40 2.08
N ILE A 173 -4.24 -20.96 2.94
CA ILE A 173 -3.95 -19.55 3.15
C ILE A 173 -2.98 -19.04 2.10
N ASP A 174 -3.41 -18.03 1.34
CA ASP A 174 -2.53 -17.21 0.52
C ASP A 174 -2.25 -15.87 1.21
N TRP A 175 -1.12 -15.84 1.90
CA TRP A 175 -0.61 -14.68 2.62
C TRP A 175 -0.30 -13.48 1.74
N LEU A 176 -0.23 -13.61 0.42
CA LEU A 176 0.08 -12.46 -0.42
C LEU A 176 -1.17 -11.77 -0.92
N SER A 177 -2.23 -12.53 -1.18
CA SER A 177 -3.51 -12.00 -1.65
C SER A 177 -4.45 -11.66 -0.51
N ASN A 178 -4.05 -11.87 0.74
CA ASN A 178 -4.92 -11.72 1.91
C ASN A 178 -6.19 -12.59 1.76
N ALA A 179 -6.01 -13.85 1.35
CA ALA A 179 -7.11 -14.75 1.00
C ALA A 179 -6.92 -16.16 1.60
N VAL A 180 -8.03 -16.89 1.73
CA VAL A 180 -8.05 -18.29 2.17
C VAL A 180 -9.01 -19.11 1.31
N THR A 181 -8.54 -20.27 0.86
CA THR A 181 -9.32 -21.20 0.03
C THR A 181 -9.37 -22.57 0.70
N ALA A 182 -10.57 -23.08 0.93
CA ALA A 182 -10.79 -24.44 1.43
C ALA A 182 -12.17 -24.94 0.98
N HIS A 183 -12.30 -26.25 0.80
CA HIS A 183 -13.57 -26.90 0.49
C HIS A 183 -14.31 -26.33 -0.74
N GLY A 184 -13.58 -25.80 -1.73
CA GLY A 184 -14.16 -25.21 -2.94
C GLY A 184 -14.71 -23.79 -2.76
N SER A 185 -14.57 -23.19 -1.58
CA SER A 185 -14.90 -21.78 -1.32
C SER A 185 -13.62 -20.96 -1.15
N THR A 186 -13.70 -19.69 -1.54
CA THR A 186 -12.61 -18.74 -1.36
C THR A 186 -13.12 -17.51 -0.63
N TYR A 187 -12.38 -17.10 0.39
CA TYR A 187 -12.57 -15.83 1.08
C TYR A 187 -11.39 -14.92 0.79
N CYS A 188 -11.66 -13.65 0.54
CA CYS A 188 -10.65 -12.61 0.31
C CYS A 188 -10.87 -11.45 1.28
N ASP A 189 -9.91 -10.51 1.29
CA ASP A 189 -9.96 -9.34 2.16
C ASP A 189 -10.14 -9.72 3.63
N VAL A 190 -9.38 -10.74 4.04
CA VAL A 190 -9.44 -11.26 5.40
C VAL A 190 -8.96 -10.18 6.36
N SER A 191 -9.79 -9.86 7.33
CA SER A 191 -9.60 -8.82 8.34
C SER A 191 -9.79 -9.41 9.73
N MET A 192 -9.08 -8.88 10.72
CA MET A 192 -9.16 -9.29 12.12
C MET A 192 -8.89 -8.12 13.04
N SER A 193 -9.42 -8.18 14.26
CA SER A 193 -9.24 -7.11 15.24
C SER A 193 -7.77 -6.95 15.63
N VAL A 194 -7.20 -5.76 15.41
CA VAL A 194 -5.84 -5.43 15.83
C VAL A 194 -5.72 -5.50 17.36
N GLU A 195 -6.76 -5.14 18.10
CA GLU A 195 -6.77 -5.23 19.57
C GLU A 195 -6.57 -6.68 20.04
N VAL A 196 -7.24 -7.64 19.40
CA VAL A 196 -7.09 -9.06 19.70
C VAL A 196 -5.67 -9.54 19.37
N LEU A 197 -5.12 -9.13 18.22
CA LEU A 197 -3.76 -9.45 17.83
C LEU A 197 -2.74 -8.93 18.86
N MET A 198 -2.85 -7.66 19.27
CA MET A 198 -1.93 -7.07 20.25
C MET A 198 -1.99 -7.78 21.61
N ARG A 199 -3.16 -8.28 22.00
CA ARG A 199 -3.33 -9.03 23.24
C ARG A 199 -2.73 -10.44 23.18
N LEU A 200 -2.89 -11.13 22.05
CA LEU A 200 -2.39 -12.51 21.89
C LEU A 200 -0.91 -12.58 21.55
N PHE A 201 -0.38 -11.53 20.91
CA PHE A 201 1.01 -11.39 20.50
C PHE A 201 1.59 -10.08 21.07
N PRO A 202 1.80 -10.01 22.40
CA PRO A 202 2.35 -8.82 23.02
C PRO A 202 3.81 -8.66 22.59
N VAL A 203 4.10 -7.59 21.84
CA VAL A 203 5.47 -7.21 21.51
C VAL A 203 5.98 -6.23 22.56
N GLU A 204 7.22 -6.41 23.05
CA GLU A 204 7.90 -5.36 23.81
C GLU A 204 8.11 -4.15 22.89
N ARG A 205 7.22 -3.15 23.01
CA ARG A 205 7.33 -1.91 22.23
C ARG A 205 8.02 -0.86 23.05
N GLU A 206 9.10 -0.30 22.51
CA GLU A 206 9.63 0.95 23.03
C GLU A 206 8.59 2.05 22.77
N PRO A 207 8.19 2.83 23.80
CA PRO A 207 7.32 3.98 23.59
C PRO A 207 7.97 4.91 22.56
N VAL A 208 7.20 5.35 21.57
CA VAL A 208 7.70 6.36 20.62
C VAL A 208 7.89 7.66 21.41
N VAL A 209 9.13 7.96 21.77
CA VAL A 209 9.50 9.17 22.51
C VAL A 209 9.09 10.39 21.67
N GLY A 210 8.26 11.25 22.26
CA GLY A 210 7.72 12.43 21.57
C GLY A 210 6.39 12.21 20.85
N ALA A 211 5.84 11.00 20.81
CA ALA A 211 4.48 10.79 20.30
C ALA A 211 3.43 11.18 21.35
N GLU A 212 2.54 12.09 21.00
CA GLU A 212 1.43 12.54 21.85
C GLU A 212 0.10 12.38 21.10
N PHE A 213 -0.91 11.89 21.80
CA PHE A 213 -2.27 11.86 21.26
C PHE A 213 -2.91 13.25 21.42
N VAL A 214 -3.30 13.86 20.30
CA VAL A 214 -4.06 15.12 20.25
C VAL A 214 -5.42 14.82 19.61
N GLY A 215 -6.41 14.53 20.45
CA GLY A 215 -7.70 14.01 19.99
C GLY A 215 -7.53 12.64 19.33
N ASN A 216 -7.90 12.53 18.05
CA ASN A 216 -7.79 11.29 17.26
C ASN A 216 -6.48 11.18 16.47
N TYR A 217 -5.55 12.12 16.65
CA TYR A 217 -4.30 12.17 15.90
C TYR A 217 -3.11 11.83 16.81
N VAL A 218 -2.12 11.13 16.26
CA VAL A 218 -0.81 10.96 16.89
C VAL A 218 0.13 12.01 16.31
N VAL A 219 0.59 12.93 17.17
CA VAL A 219 1.59 13.93 16.82
C VAL A 219 2.94 13.42 17.30
N ILE A 220 3.84 13.15 16.37
CA ILE A 220 5.23 12.80 16.70
C ILE A 220 6.01 14.11 16.79
N LYS A 221 6.33 14.55 18.00
CA LYS A 221 7.27 15.65 18.23
C LYS A 221 8.62 15.20 17.70
N GLU A 222 9.20 15.99 16.80
CA GLU A 222 10.57 15.78 16.37
C GLU A 222 11.46 15.73 17.62
N PRO A 223 12.21 14.64 17.84
CA PRO A 223 13.08 14.55 19.00
C PRO A 223 14.14 15.66 18.90
N ALA A 224 14.41 16.31 20.02
CA ALA A 224 15.49 17.28 20.13
C ALA A 224 16.80 16.65 19.61
N GLU A 225 17.54 17.40 18.79
CA GLU A 225 18.79 16.98 18.16
C GLU A 225 19.73 16.30 19.18
N GLY A 226 19.87 14.98 19.12
CA GLY A 226 20.88 14.25 19.92
C GLY A 226 20.52 12.87 20.48
N SER A 227 19.25 12.43 20.45
CA SER A 227 18.84 11.20 21.19
C SER A 227 18.55 9.94 20.35
N ILE A 228 18.65 9.96 19.03
CA ILE A 228 18.30 8.78 18.21
C ILE A 228 19.56 7.98 17.86
N ARG A 229 19.59 6.68 18.19
CA ARG A 229 20.49 5.73 17.51
C ARG A 229 20.23 5.87 16.01
N PRO A 230 21.23 6.22 15.19
CA PRO A 230 20.99 6.49 13.79
C PRO A 230 20.35 5.24 13.16
N LEU A 231 19.10 5.35 12.69
CA LEU A 231 18.60 4.39 11.72
C LEU A 231 19.67 4.27 10.64
N PRO A 232 20.01 3.06 10.17
CA PRO A 232 20.94 2.91 9.05
C PRO A 232 20.36 3.72 7.89
N ARG A 233 20.92 4.92 7.70
CA ARG A 233 20.56 5.79 6.60
C ARG A 233 20.84 4.93 5.38
N LYS A 234 19.81 4.66 4.57
CA LYS A 234 19.98 4.14 3.21
C LYS A 234 21.20 4.85 2.67
N ALA A 235 22.22 4.12 2.22
CA ALA A 235 23.39 4.69 1.59
C ALA A 235 22.87 5.60 0.48
N SER A 236 22.75 6.89 0.79
CA SER A 236 21.99 7.79 -0.04
C SER A 236 22.88 8.00 -1.23
N GLY A 237 22.46 7.44 -2.37
CA GLY A 237 22.84 8.02 -3.64
C GLY A 237 22.71 9.53 -3.50
N ARG A 238 23.77 10.23 -3.91
CA ARG A 238 23.98 11.68 -3.91
C ARG A 238 22.75 12.50 -3.43
N PRO A 239 22.86 13.30 -2.35
CA PRO A 239 21.73 14.05 -1.81
C PRO A 239 20.97 14.77 -2.94
N PRO A 240 19.61 14.74 -2.92
CA PRO A 240 18.81 15.33 -3.97
C PRO A 240 19.23 16.78 -4.16
N MET A 241 19.56 17.14 -5.41
CA MET A 241 20.17 18.43 -5.75
C MET A 241 19.25 19.63 -5.46
N PHE A 242 17.95 19.39 -5.21
CA PHE A 242 16.94 20.40 -4.90
C PHE A 242 15.95 19.87 -3.86
N ALA A 243 15.44 20.73 -2.98
CA ALA A 243 14.43 20.33 -1.98
C ALA A 243 13.02 20.30 -2.59
N TRP A 244 12.74 19.26 -3.37
CA TRP A 244 11.43 19.10 -4.02
C TRP A 244 10.27 18.91 -3.04
N ASP A 245 10.53 18.39 -1.84
CA ASP A 245 9.50 18.21 -0.82
C ASP A 245 9.00 19.58 -0.32
N ALA A 246 9.91 20.50 -0.03
CA ALA A 246 9.57 21.88 0.35
C ALA A 246 8.85 22.63 -0.78
N PHE A 247 9.22 22.36 -2.04
CA PHE A 247 8.51 22.89 -3.21
C PHE A 247 7.04 22.45 -3.24
N HIS A 248 6.74 21.19 -2.92
CA HIS A 248 5.35 20.69 -2.92
C HIS A 248 4.51 21.32 -1.80
N VAL A 249 5.12 21.58 -0.63
CA VAL A 249 4.46 22.29 0.47
C VAL A 249 4.12 23.73 0.07
N GLU A 250 5.04 24.45 -0.55
CA GLU A 250 4.81 25.83 -1.02
C GLU A 250 3.70 25.88 -2.09
N VAL A 251 3.70 24.94 -3.05
CA VAL A 251 2.62 24.85 -4.06
C VAL A 251 1.27 24.57 -3.39
N ALA A 252 1.23 23.71 -2.37
CA ALA A 252 0.02 23.45 -1.62
C ALA A 252 -0.48 24.70 -0.86
N ASP A 253 0.43 25.49 -0.28
CA ASP A 253 0.07 26.77 0.38
C ASP A 253 -0.47 27.80 -0.62
N LEU A 254 0.13 27.91 -1.81
CA LEU A 254 -0.37 28.79 -2.87
C LEU A 254 -1.78 28.40 -3.33
N ILE A 255 -2.07 27.11 -3.44
CA ILE A 255 -3.40 26.61 -3.82
C ILE A 255 -4.41 26.88 -2.69
N LYS A 256 -4.06 26.55 -1.45
CA LYS A 256 -4.92 26.72 -0.27
C LYS A 256 -5.33 28.19 -0.07
N ASN A 257 -4.41 29.12 -0.32
CA ASN A 257 -4.65 30.55 -0.17
C ASN A 257 -5.17 31.21 -1.46
N GLU A 258 -5.52 30.45 -2.51
CA GLU A 258 -5.98 30.96 -3.81
C GLU A 258 -5.00 31.95 -4.48
N ARG A 259 -3.72 31.88 -4.12
CA ARG A 259 -2.63 32.72 -4.67
C ARG A 259 -1.92 32.08 -5.86
N MET A 260 -2.29 30.85 -6.21
CA MET A 260 -1.69 30.13 -7.33
C MET A 260 -1.94 30.87 -8.66
N PRO A 261 -0.89 31.27 -9.40
CA PRO A 261 -1.08 31.97 -10.67
C PRO A 261 -1.93 31.16 -11.65
N ARG A 262 -2.79 31.82 -12.44
CA ARG A 262 -3.60 31.12 -13.45
C ARG A 262 -2.79 30.65 -14.66
N LYS A 263 -1.71 31.37 -14.98
CA LYS A 263 -0.81 31.01 -16.09
C LYS A 263 0.35 30.19 -15.53
N LYS A 264 0.55 28.99 -16.10
CA LYS A 264 1.64 28.08 -15.73
C LYS A 264 3.01 28.76 -15.73
N GLU A 265 3.27 29.61 -16.72
CA GLU A 265 4.54 30.32 -16.86
C GLU A 265 4.84 31.29 -15.72
N ALA A 266 3.79 31.94 -15.17
CA ALA A 266 3.94 32.83 -14.03
C ALA A 266 4.23 32.05 -12.74
N ALA A 267 3.63 30.87 -12.56
CA ALA A 267 3.95 29.99 -11.43
C ALA A 267 5.37 29.40 -11.54
N ILE A 268 5.83 29.07 -12.75
CA ILE A 268 7.22 28.63 -12.96
C ILE A 268 8.19 29.72 -12.50
N GLN A 269 7.96 30.97 -12.91
CA GLN A 269 8.81 32.09 -12.50
C GLN A 269 8.77 32.32 -10.99
N HIS A 270 7.58 32.26 -10.38
CA HIS A 270 7.41 32.40 -8.93
C HIS A 270 8.20 31.33 -8.16
N MET A 271 8.10 30.06 -8.56
CA MET A 271 8.80 28.97 -7.89
C MET A 271 10.31 29.03 -8.09
N ILE A 272 10.79 29.49 -9.26
CA ILE A 272 12.21 29.77 -9.49
C ILE A 272 12.73 30.86 -8.56
N SER A 273 11.97 31.95 -8.41
CA SER A 273 12.32 33.03 -7.48
C SER A 273 12.32 32.55 -6.02
N TRP A 274 11.36 31.70 -5.64
CA TRP A 274 11.31 31.07 -4.33
C TRP A 274 12.51 30.14 -4.08
N PHE A 275 12.90 29.33 -5.07
CA PHE A 275 14.11 28.50 -4.96
C PHE A 275 15.36 29.37 -4.79
N ALA A 276 15.47 30.46 -5.54
CA ALA A 276 16.58 31.39 -5.43
C ALA A 276 16.66 32.09 -4.06
N SER A 277 15.53 32.37 -3.42
CA SER A 277 15.48 32.98 -2.08
C SER A 277 15.71 31.98 -0.95
N THR A 278 15.27 30.74 -1.11
CA THR A 278 15.21 29.74 -0.03
C THR A 278 16.41 28.77 -0.06
N GLN A 279 16.92 28.44 -1.25
CA GLN A 279 18.07 27.53 -1.41
C GLN A 279 19.26 28.30 -1.99
N ALA A 280 20.17 28.73 -1.11
CA ALA A 280 21.37 29.55 -1.36
C ALA A 280 22.10 29.30 -2.71
N GLY A 281 21.57 29.85 -3.80
CA GLY A 281 22.15 29.78 -5.14
C GLY A 281 21.83 28.55 -5.98
N GLN A 282 20.99 27.61 -5.52
CA GLN A 282 20.60 26.44 -6.33
C GLN A 282 19.25 26.69 -7.01
N VAL A 283 19.32 27.07 -8.29
CA VAL A 283 18.13 27.35 -9.10
C VAL A 283 17.86 26.20 -10.06
N PRO A 284 16.75 25.46 -9.90
CA PRO A 284 16.38 24.40 -10.85
C PRO A 284 16.03 24.98 -12.22
N SER A 285 16.17 24.16 -13.26
CA SER A 285 15.81 24.58 -14.61
C SER A 285 14.30 24.81 -14.74
N ARG A 286 13.90 25.72 -15.64
CA ARG A 286 12.47 25.99 -15.94
C ARG A 286 11.72 24.72 -16.30
N SER A 287 12.34 23.82 -17.06
CA SER A 287 11.75 22.54 -17.48
C SER A 287 11.47 21.63 -16.29
N ALA A 288 12.40 21.53 -15.34
CA ALA A 288 12.22 20.71 -14.13
C ALA A 288 11.06 21.23 -13.26
N VAL A 289 10.98 22.55 -13.06
CA VAL A 289 9.85 23.17 -12.33
C VAL A 289 8.53 22.98 -13.09
N SER A 290 8.54 23.14 -14.42
CA SER A 290 7.36 22.95 -15.26
C SER A 290 6.82 21.52 -15.19
N GLU A 291 7.70 20.52 -15.21
CA GLU A 291 7.32 19.11 -15.08
C GLU A 291 6.59 18.87 -13.76
N LYS A 292 7.17 19.34 -12.65
CA LYS A 292 6.60 19.19 -11.31
C LYS A 292 5.30 19.96 -11.09
N LEU A 293 5.08 21.09 -11.77
CA LEU A 293 3.83 21.85 -11.70
C LEU A 293 2.68 21.27 -12.55
N THR A 294 2.99 20.46 -13.57
CA THR A 294 1.98 19.95 -14.53
C THR A 294 0.80 19.22 -13.87
N PRO A 295 1.01 18.31 -12.91
CA PRO A 295 -0.10 17.58 -12.28
C PRO A 295 -1.09 18.51 -11.56
N TYR A 296 -0.58 19.55 -10.89
CA TYR A 296 -1.40 20.54 -10.18
C TYR A 296 -2.27 21.35 -11.14
N TYR A 297 -1.70 21.82 -12.26
CA TYR A 297 -2.47 22.56 -13.25
C TYR A 297 -3.55 21.73 -13.94
N ARG A 298 -3.25 20.45 -14.24
CA ARG A 298 -4.26 19.53 -14.77
C ARG A 298 -5.39 19.30 -13.77
N ARG A 299 -5.10 19.22 -12.48
CA ARG A 299 -6.11 18.95 -11.46
C ARG A 299 -7.00 20.16 -11.15
N PHE A 300 -6.40 21.36 -11.05
CA PHE A 300 -7.09 22.54 -10.54
C PHE A 300 -7.52 23.55 -11.61
N PHE A 301 -6.97 23.46 -12.83
CA PHE A 301 -7.18 24.47 -13.87
C PHE A 301 -7.59 23.92 -15.26
N SER A 302 -7.71 22.61 -15.46
CA SER A 302 -8.11 22.03 -16.77
C SER A 302 -9.62 22.11 -17.10
N THR A 303 -10.48 22.63 -16.22
CA THR A 303 -11.95 22.55 -16.36
C THR A 303 -12.65 23.83 -16.85
N LYS A 304 -12.04 24.61 -17.73
CA LYS A 304 -12.77 25.68 -18.46
C LYS A 304 -12.37 25.74 -19.92
N ASN A 305 -13.01 24.91 -20.75
CA ASN A 305 -13.11 25.17 -22.19
C ASN A 305 -14.34 24.55 -22.90
N GLU A 306 -15.38 24.09 -22.19
CA GLU A 306 -16.53 23.42 -22.84
C GLU A 306 -17.91 24.09 -22.75
N ASN A 307 -18.10 25.24 -22.08
CA ASN A 307 -19.42 25.88 -22.01
C ASN A 307 -19.40 27.36 -22.45
N SER A 308 -19.02 27.63 -23.70
CA SER A 308 -19.38 28.89 -24.38
C SER A 308 -19.77 28.64 -25.83
N ILE A 309 -20.95 28.06 -26.02
CA ILE A 309 -21.75 28.19 -27.24
C ILE A 309 -23.12 28.67 -26.75
N GLU A 310 -23.37 29.98 -26.84
CA GLU A 310 -24.72 30.54 -26.78
C GLU A 310 -25.38 30.35 -28.15
N PRO A 311 -26.64 29.88 -28.22
CA PRO A 311 -27.40 29.86 -29.46
C PRO A 311 -27.97 31.25 -29.76
N GLN A 312 -27.81 31.69 -31.01
CA GLN A 312 -28.65 32.73 -31.61
C GLN A 312 -30.00 32.14 -32.05
#